data_AF-A0A7Y2A7B9-F1
#
_entry.id   AF-A0A7Y2A7B9-F1
#
_cell.length_a   1.000
_cell.length_b   1.000
_cell.length_c   1.000
_cell.angle_alpha   90.00
_cell.angle_beta   90.00
_cell.angle_gamma   90.00
#
_symmetry.space_group_name_H-M   'P 1'
#
loop_
_entity.id
_entity.type
_entity.pdbx_description
1 polymer ?
#
loop_
_entity_poly.entity_id
_entity_poly.type
_entity_poly.pdbx_seq_one_letter_code
_entity_poly.pdbx_strand_id
1 'polypeptide(L)'
;MKQNIVIIDYGAGNIKSIQFALERLGHDCLLTSNVDLIRAADKVIFPGVGEASSAMEKLRQSNLDRLIPTLKQPVLGVCLGMQLMCRSSEEGSTEGLNIFDIDVIRFPNDQKVPHMGWNTISQLE
;
A
#
# COMPACT_ATOMS: atom_id res chain seq x y z
N MET A 1 -19.56 -6.38 16.23
CA MET A 1 -19.71 -6.79 14.82
C MET A 1 -18.33 -7.09 14.26
N LYS A 2 -18.16 -8.14 13.46
CA LYS A 2 -16.87 -8.45 12.81
C LYS A 2 -16.63 -7.36 11.76
N GLN A 3 -15.50 -6.65 11.84
CA GLN A 3 -15.20 -5.55 10.91
C GLN A 3 -14.88 -6.10 9.52
N ASN A 4 -15.40 -5.45 8.48
CA ASN A 4 -15.13 -5.78 7.08
C ASN A 4 -13.79 -5.14 6.64
N ILE A 5 -12.75 -5.97 6.53
CA ILE A 5 -11.42 -5.54 6.09
C ILE A 5 -11.21 -5.95 4.63
N VAL A 6 -10.87 -4.99 3.78
CA VAL A 6 -10.52 -5.26 2.37
C VAL A 6 -9.02 -5.10 2.16
N ILE A 7 -8.42 -6.03 1.43
CA ILE A 7 -7.09 -5.92 0.85
C ILE A 7 -7.27 -5.59 -0.63
N ILE A 8 -6.66 -4.48 -1.08
CA ILE A 8 -6.73 -4.08 -2.50
C ILE A 8 -5.93 -5.09 -3.34
N ASP A 9 -6.61 -5.71 -4.30
CA ASP A 9 -6.00 -6.54 -5.33
C ASP A 9 -5.74 -5.72 -6.59
N TYR A 10 -4.48 -5.54 -6.92
CA TYR A 10 -4.05 -4.96 -8.18
C TYR A 10 -2.90 -5.77 -8.79
N GLY A 11 -2.78 -7.05 -8.39
CA GLY A 11 -1.75 -7.96 -8.91
C GLY A 11 -0.33 -7.65 -8.43
N ALA A 12 -0.16 -7.03 -7.26
CA ALA A 12 1.12 -6.85 -6.58
C ALA A 12 0.97 -6.93 -5.05
N GLY A 13 2.03 -7.41 -4.38
CA GLY A 13 2.09 -7.51 -2.91
C GLY A 13 2.20 -8.96 -2.40
N ASN A 14 2.72 -9.11 -1.18
CA ASN A 14 2.68 -10.39 -0.46
C ASN A 14 1.36 -10.51 0.33
N ILE A 15 0.28 -10.81 -0.40
CA ILE A 15 -1.09 -10.83 0.13
C ILE A 15 -1.27 -11.91 1.21
N LYS A 16 -0.71 -13.10 1.01
CA LYS A 16 -0.88 -14.23 1.94
C LYS A 16 -0.35 -13.92 3.34
N SER A 17 0.80 -13.26 3.46
CA SER A 17 1.34 -12.88 4.77
C SER A 17 0.42 -11.94 5.54
N ILE A 18 -0.22 -11.00 4.85
CA ILE A 18 -1.20 -10.08 5.45
C ILE A 18 -2.46 -10.85 5.86
N GLN A 19 -2.98 -11.71 4.99
CA GLN A 19 -4.15 -12.55 5.30
C GLN A 19 -3.91 -13.41 6.54
N PHE A 20 -2.78 -14.10 6.64
CA PHE A 20 -2.45 -14.89 7.83
C PHE A 20 -2.22 -14.03 9.08
N ALA A 21 -1.74 -12.80 8.94
CA ALA A 21 -1.62 -11.89 10.09
C ALA A 21 -3.00 -11.50 10.62
N LEU A 22 -3.94 -11.17 9.74
CA LEU A 22 -5.32 -10.86 10.10
C LEU A 22 -6.04 -12.07 10.71
N GLU A 23 -5.86 -13.25 10.12
CA GLU A 23 -6.44 -14.51 10.64
C GLU A 23 -5.96 -14.80 12.08
N ARG A 24 -4.67 -14.65 12.35
CA ARG A 24 -4.11 -14.80 13.72
C ARG A 24 -4.67 -13.78 14.72
N LEU A 25 -5.09 -12.62 14.24
CA LEU A 25 -5.77 -11.60 15.03
C LEU A 25 -7.29 -11.83 15.13
N GLY A 26 -7.82 -12.91 14.54
CA GLY A 26 -9.25 -13.26 14.55
C GLY A 26 -10.11 -12.48 13.54
N HIS A 27 -9.48 -11.85 12.54
CA HIS A 27 -10.16 -11.08 11.50
C HIS A 27 -10.12 -11.80 10.15
N ASP A 28 -11.25 -11.80 9.46
CA ASP A 28 -11.30 -12.19 8.05
C ASP A 28 -11.03 -10.96 7.18
N CYS A 29 -10.61 -11.19 5.94
CA CYS A 29 -10.47 -10.12 4.97
C CYS A 29 -10.88 -10.57 3.57
N LEU A 30 -11.29 -9.60 2.77
CA LEU A 30 -11.64 -9.80 1.37
C LEU A 30 -10.54 -9.23 0.48
N LEU A 31 -9.96 -10.07 -0.37
CA LEU A 31 -9.07 -9.63 -1.44
C LEU A 31 -9.93 -9.26 -2.66
N THR A 32 -9.86 -8.02 -3.13
CA THR A 32 -10.65 -7.60 -4.29
C THR A 32 -10.10 -6.35 -4.98
N SER A 33 -10.36 -6.25 -6.29
CA SER A 33 -10.16 -5.07 -7.12
C SER A 33 -11.46 -4.30 -7.38
N ASN A 34 -12.60 -4.78 -6.84
CA ASN A 34 -13.90 -4.18 -7.08
C ASN A 34 -14.06 -2.87 -6.30
N VAL A 35 -14.28 -1.78 -7.04
CA VAL A 35 -14.38 -0.41 -6.52
C VAL A 35 -15.46 -0.26 -5.44
N ASP A 36 -16.63 -0.87 -5.65
CA ASP A 36 -17.77 -0.73 -4.75
C ASP A 36 -17.53 -1.47 -3.43
N LEU A 37 -16.94 -2.67 -3.50
CA LEU A 37 -16.57 -3.44 -2.32
C LEU A 37 -15.47 -2.76 -1.50
N ILE A 38 -14.48 -2.16 -2.16
CA ILE A 38 -13.41 -1.39 -1.50
C ILE A 38 -14.00 -0.17 -0.79
N ARG A 39 -14.91 0.56 -1.45
CA ARG A 39 -15.54 1.77 -0.89
C ARG A 39 -16.45 1.46 0.30
N ALA A 40 -17.10 0.30 0.30
CA ALA A 40 -18.00 -0.13 1.37
C ALA A 40 -17.28 -0.79 2.57
N ALA A 41 -15.95 -0.96 2.53
CA ALA A 41 -15.18 -1.59 3.59
C ALA A 41 -15.07 -0.70 4.83
N ASP A 42 -15.01 -1.33 6.02
CA ASP A 42 -14.74 -0.60 7.28
C ASP A 42 -13.27 -0.15 7.36
N LYS A 43 -12.36 -0.93 6.74
CA LYS A 43 -10.92 -0.70 6.70
C LYS A 43 -10.34 -1.24 5.40
N VAL A 44 -9.33 -0.55 4.88
CA VAL A 44 -8.64 -0.94 3.65
C VAL A 44 -7.15 -1.09 3.89
N ILE A 45 -6.57 -2.16 3.36
CA ILE A 45 -5.14 -2.38 3.30
C ILE A 45 -4.72 -2.24 1.84
N PHE A 46 -3.76 -1.35 1.60
CA PHE A 46 -3.12 -1.13 0.31
C PHE A 46 -1.71 -1.74 0.36
N PRO A 47 -1.56 -3.04 0.00
CA PRO A 47 -0.27 -3.70 0.02
C PRO A 47 0.56 -3.29 -1.20
N GLY A 48 1.84 -3.64 -1.23
CA GLY A 48 2.62 -3.61 -2.46
C GLY A 48 4.03 -4.15 -2.30
N VAL A 49 4.54 -4.79 -3.36
CA VAL A 49 5.97 -5.14 -3.52
C VAL A 49 6.34 -4.94 -4.99
N GLY A 50 7.63 -4.70 -5.27
CA GLY A 50 8.14 -4.50 -6.62
C GLY A 50 8.51 -3.04 -6.87
N GLU A 51 8.42 -2.63 -8.12
CA GLU A 51 8.87 -1.33 -8.62
C GLU A 51 7.69 -0.36 -8.80
N ALA A 52 7.90 0.92 -8.48
CA ALA A 52 6.86 1.93 -8.41
C ALA A 52 6.11 2.17 -9.73
N SER A 53 6.80 2.32 -10.87
CA SER A 53 6.13 2.63 -12.14
C SER A 53 5.24 1.47 -12.61
N SER A 54 5.73 0.24 -12.50
CA SER A 54 4.99 -0.99 -12.81
C SER A 54 3.74 -1.14 -11.95
N ALA A 55 3.83 -0.81 -10.67
CA ALA A 55 2.70 -0.87 -9.75
C ALA A 55 1.65 0.22 -10.06
N MET A 56 2.09 1.45 -10.34
CA MET A 56 1.18 2.53 -10.77
C MET A 56 0.48 2.23 -12.09
N GLU A 57 1.17 1.57 -13.03
CA GLU A 57 0.55 1.13 -14.28
C GLU A 57 -0.62 0.15 -14.02
N LYS A 58 -0.42 -0.86 -13.17
CA LYS A 58 -1.48 -1.80 -12.78
C LYS A 58 -2.66 -1.12 -12.07
N LEU A 59 -2.38 -0.11 -11.24
CA LEU A 59 -3.43 0.67 -10.57
C LEU A 59 -4.26 1.47 -11.57
N ARG A 60 -3.62 2.10 -12.56
CA ARG A 60 -4.29 2.82 -13.66
C ARG A 60 -5.14 1.88 -14.51
N GLN A 61 -4.63 0.69 -14.83
CA GLN A 61 -5.37 -0.33 -15.60
C GLN A 61 -6.64 -0.80 -14.87
N SER A 62 -6.64 -0.77 -13.53
CA SER A 62 -7.78 -1.17 -12.69
C SER A 62 -8.62 0.01 -12.18
N ASN A 63 -8.30 1.26 -12.57
CA ASN A 63 -8.89 2.51 -12.07
C ASN A 63 -8.77 2.71 -10.54
N LEU A 64 -7.91 1.92 -9.89
CA LEU A 64 -7.70 1.99 -8.44
C LEU A 64 -6.87 3.22 -8.06
N ASP A 65 -6.05 3.73 -8.98
CA ASP A 65 -5.32 5.00 -8.84
C ASP A 65 -6.25 6.19 -8.54
N ARG A 66 -7.43 6.20 -9.15
CA ARG A 66 -8.45 7.24 -8.92
C ARG A 66 -9.29 6.97 -7.68
N LEU A 67 -9.47 5.71 -7.31
CA LEU A 67 -10.27 5.32 -6.16
C LEU A 67 -9.55 5.60 -4.84
N ILE A 68 -8.32 5.11 -4.69
CA ILE A 68 -7.59 5.07 -3.41
C ILE A 68 -7.52 6.47 -2.74
N PRO A 69 -7.21 7.57 -3.46
CA PRO A 69 -7.16 8.91 -2.86
C PRO A 69 -8.50 9.43 -2.33
N THR A 70 -9.62 8.83 -2.77
CA THR A 70 -10.97 9.27 -2.40
C THR A 70 -11.55 8.55 -1.19
N LEU A 71 -10.90 7.46 -0.75
CA LEU A 71 -11.35 6.65 0.38
C LEU A 71 -11.40 7.48 1.67
N LYS A 72 -12.42 7.25 2.50
CA LYS A 72 -12.66 8.02 3.75
C LYS A 72 -12.51 7.17 5.01
N GLN A 73 -12.69 5.87 4.88
CA GLN A 73 -12.35 4.90 5.90
C GLN A 73 -10.83 4.80 6.10
N PRO A 74 -10.33 4.30 7.24
CA PRO A 74 -8.91 4.09 7.46
C PRO A 74 -8.26 3.22 6.37
N VAL A 75 -7.15 3.72 5.82
CA VAL A 75 -6.33 3.02 4.82
C VAL A 75 -4.93 2.80 5.37
N LEU A 76 -4.44 1.56 5.31
CA LEU A 76 -3.08 1.19 5.68
C LEU A 76 -2.27 0.84 4.42
N GLY A 77 -1.33 1.69 4.04
CA GLY A 77 -0.32 1.39 3.03
C GLY A 77 0.81 0.54 3.61
N VAL A 78 1.20 -0.55 2.91
CA VAL A 78 2.29 -1.43 3.36
C VAL A 78 3.37 -1.53 2.28
N CYS A 79 4.63 -1.28 2.67
CA CYS A 79 5.80 -1.32 1.79
C CYS A 79 5.60 -0.42 0.55
N LEU A 80 5.53 -0.98 -0.66
CA LEU A 80 5.32 -0.18 -1.86
C LEU A 80 3.97 0.54 -1.84
N GLY A 81 2.92 -0.06 -1.26
CA GLY A 81 1.62 0.61 -1.13
C GLY A 81 1.71 1.91 -0.32
N MET A 82 2.56 1.96 0.71
CA MET A 82 2.84 3.19 1.46
C MET A 82 3.54 4.24 0.60
N GLN A 83 4.56 3.82 -0.16
CA GLN A 83 5.31 4.71 -1.05
C GLN A 83 4.44 5.32 -2.14
N LEU A 84 3.55 4.53 -2.74
CA LEU A 84 2.66 5.00 -3.80
C LEU A 84 1.61 6.01 -3.30
N MET A 85 1.32 6.08 -2.01
CA MET A 85 0.45 7.13 -1.45
C MET A 85 1.10 8.53 -1.47
N CYS A 86 2.42 8.60 -1.66
CA CYS A 86 3.17 9.86 -1.72
C CYS A 86 2.98 10.57 -3.08
N ARG A 87 3.56 11.76 -3.23
CA ARG A 87 3.48 12.58 -4.45
C ARG A 87 4.24 11.94 -5.61
N SER A 88 5.49 11.55 -5.38
CA SER A 88 6.33 10.94 -6.41
C SER A 88 7.33 9.95 -5.83
N SER A 89 7.96 9.15 -6.68
CA SER A 89 9.08 8.26 -6.37
C SER A 89 10.19 8.45 -7.39
N GLU A 90 11.44 8.59 -6.93
CA GLU A 90 12.62 8.58 -7.78
C GLU A 90 12.74 7.26 -8.57
N GLU A 91 12.26 6.16 -7.99
CA GLU A 91 12.20 4.88 -8.68
C GLU A 91 11.25 4.97 -9.88
N GLY A 92 11.82 4.84 -11.08
CA GLY A 92 11.06 4.95 -12.33
C GLY A 92 10.57 6.36 -12.67
N SER A 93 10.99 7.41 -11.93
CA SER A 93 10.44 8.77 -12.05
C SER A 93 8.90 8.76 -12.01
N THR A 94 8.37 8.09 -11.00
CA THR A 94 6.95 7.71 -10.93
C THR A 94 6.14 8.75 -10.19
N GLU A 95 5.06 9.25 -10.80
CA GLU A 95 4.01 9.98 -10.08
C GLU A 95 3.18 9.00 -9.24
N GLY A 96 3.08 9.28 -7.94
CA GLY A 96 2.26 8.52 -7.00
C GLY A 96 0.80 8.96 -6.99
N LEU A 97 0.10 8.62 -5.92
CA LEU A 97 -1.32 8.92 -5.70
C LEU A 97 -1.53 10.31 -5.09
N ASN A 98 -0.46 10.98 -4.66
CA ASN A 98 -0.48 12.35 -4.13
C ASN A 98 -1.45 12.54 -2.94
N ILE A 99 -1.55 11.53 -2.07
CA ILE A 99 -2.28 11.61 -0.80
C ILE A 99 -1.43 12.35 0.23
N PHE A 100 -0.13 12.08 0.24
CA PHE A 100 0.86 12.80 1.03
C PHE A 100 1.77 13.61 0.10
N ASP A 101 1.89 14.92 0.36
CA ASP A 101 2.75 15.84 -0.41
C ASP A 101 4.22 15.68 -0.01
N ILE A 102 4.79 14.51 -0.31
CA ILE A 102 6.18 14.14 -0.06
C ILE A 102 6.69 13.25 -1.20
N ASP A 103 8.00 13.29 -1.47
CA ASP A 103 8.64 12.45 -2.46
C ASP A 103 9.37 11.26 -1.81
N VAL A 104 9.26 10.09 -2.44
CA VAL A 104 10.01 8.89 -2.07
C VAL A 104 11.34 8.91 -2.79
N ILE A 105 12.41 9.06 -2.02
CA ILE A 105 13.78 9.17 -2.54
C ILE A 105 14.58 7.90 -2.29
N ARG A 106 15.59 7.67 -3.12
CA ARG A 106 16.56 6.60 -2.92
C ARG A 106 17.40 6.89 -1.68
N PHE A 107 17.69 5.85 -0.90
CA PHE A 107 18.67 5.96 0.18
C PHE A 107 20.03 6.45 -0.35
N PRO A 108 20.74 7.30 0.40
CA PRO A 108 22.13 7.65 0.07
C PRO A 108 22.99 6.38 -0.05
N ASN A 109 24.01 6.43 -0.90
CA ASN A 109 24.93 5.30 -1.12
C ASN A 109 26.07 5.24 -0.09
N ASP A 110 25.90 5.83 1.09
CA ASP A 110 26.86 5.80 2.20
C ASP A 110 26.77 4.52 3.04
N GLN A 111 25.67 3.78 2.90
CA GLN A 111 25.42 2.47 3.52
C GLN A 111 24.99 1.45 2.46
N LYS A 112 24.83 0.18 2.88
CA LYS A 112 24.34 -0.88 1.99
C LYS A 112 22.89 -0.63 1.57
N VAL A 113 22.67 -0.43 0.28
CA VAL A 113 21.35 -0.27 -0.37
C VAL A 113 21.04 -1.52 -1.21
N PRO A 114 19.85 -2.13 -1.10
CA PRO A 114 18.72 -1.74 -0.25
C PRO A 114 18.93 -2.05 1.23
N HIS A 115 18.26 -1.29 2.09
CA HIS A 115 18.19 -1.62 3.52
C HIS A 115 17.40 -2.91 3.72
N MET A 116 18.09 -3.96 4.18
CA MET A 116 17.52 -5.28 4.42
C MET A 116 17.92 -5.76 5.82
N GLY A 117 16.95 -5.89 6.71
CA GLY A 117 17.19 -6.34 8.08
C GLY A 117 16.16 -5.80 9.05
N TRP A 118 16.49 -5.93 10.33
CA TRP A 118 15.69 -5.41 11.44
C TRP A 118 16.20 -4.03 11.80
N ASN A 119 15.27 -3.07 11.89
CA ASN A 119 15.57 -1.72 12.36
C ASN A 119 14.55 -1.33 13.43
N THR A 120 14.90 -0.38 14.29
CA THR A 120 14.09 0.04 15.43
C THR A 120 13.46 1.38 15.13
N ILE A 121 12.13 1.42 15.21
CA ILE A 121 11.40 2.68 15.16
C ILE A 121 11.39 3.23 16.59
N SER A 122 11.72 4.52 16.73
CA SER A 122 11.67 5.26 18.00
C SER A 122 10.80 6.51 17.82
N GLN A 123 10.43 7.17 18.92
CA GLN A 123 9.61 8.40 18.89
C GLN A 123 8.23 8.20 18.22
N LEU A 124 7.58 7.07 18.52
CA LEU A 124 6.17 6.87 18.20
C LEU A 124 5.34 7.64 19.25
N GLU A 125 5.07 8.91 19.00
CA GLU A 125 4.13 9.74 19.78
C GLU A 125 2.77 9.84 19.07
#